data_AF-A0A7S3BRF0-F1
#
_entry.id   AF-A0A7S3BRF0-F1
#
_cell.length_a   1.000
_cell.length_b   1.000
_cell.length_c   1.000
_cell.angle_alpha   90.00
_cell.angle_beta   90.00
_cell.angle_gamma   90.00
#
_symmetry.space_group_name_H-M   'P 1'
#
loop_
_entity.id
_entity.type
_entity.pdbx_description
1 polymer ?
#
loop_
_entity_poly.entity_id
_entity_poly.type
_entity_poly.pdbx_seq_one_letter_code
_entity_poly.pdbx_strand_id
1 'polypeptide(L)'
;TSAPPGAAAPAAGEPELSLPECFLTQQPPRLQPQLLNRFQLETLFYAFYSMPGDEGQLYAAEELYNRGWLYHKEHKLWLARVDGSPPVEKTTAFERGSFWVFDSSTWQRARKDNFVLSYDAVEVRPSAAAQAAAAQAQAASQGPPVQPTHPGHPAAVQ
;
A
#
# COMPACT_ATOMS: atom_id res chain seq x y z
N THR A 1 -31.51 -48.84 16.92
CA THR A 1 -30.76 -47.61 16.59
C THR A 1 -30.34 -46.98 17.90
N SER A 2 -29.05 -46.87 18.24
CA SER A 2 -28.31 -45.61 18.04
C SER A 2 -26.85 -45.78 18.52
N ALA A 3 -25.91 -45.52 17.60
CA ALA A 3 -24.47 -45.21 17.60
C ALA A 3 -23.53 -45.44 18.84
N PRO A 4 -22.25 -45.81 18.60
CA PRO A 4 -21.19 -45.85 19.63
C PRO A 4 -20.55 -44.46 19.86
N PRO A 5 -19.89 -44.23 21.01
CA PRO A 5 -19.21 -42.98 21.32
C PRO A 5 -17.90 -42.89 20.53
N GLY A 6 -17.97 -42.26 19.37
CA GLY A 6 -16.83 -42.01 18.49
C GLY A 6 -15.92 -40.94 19.09
N ALA A 7 -14.69 -41.33 19.37
CA ALA A 7 -13.59 -40.47 19.77
C ALA A 7 -13.50 -39.23 18.88
N ALA A 8 -13.43 -38.05 19.51
CA ALA A 8 -12.90 -36.87 18.86
C ALA A 8 -11.46 -37.21 18.43
N ALA A 9 -11.23 -37.34 17.13
CA ALA A 9 -9.89 -37.43 16.59
C ALA A 9 -9.11 -36.19 17.04
N PRO A 10 -7.88 -36.32 17.56
CA PRO A 10 -7.06 -35.15 17.83
C PRO A 10 -6.89 -34.39 16.51
N ALA A 11 -7.06 -33.06 16.56
CA ALA A 11 -6.78 -32.17 15.45
C ALA A 11 -5.46 -32.60 14.82
N ALA A 12 -5.49 -33.00 13.54
CA ALA A 12 -4.29 -33.42 12.83
C ALA A 12 -3.26 -32.31 13.01
N GLY A 13 -2.20 -32.60 13.77
CA GLY A 13 -1.12 -31.66 14.03
C GLY A 13 -0.58 -31.17 12.69
N GLU A 14 -0.28 -29.88 12.61
CA GLU A 14 0.34 -29.31 11.43
C GLU A 14 1.55 -30.18 11.03
N PRO A 15 1.69 -30.55 9.75
CA PRO A 15 2.83 -31.34 9.31
C PRO A 15 4.12 -30.65 9.75
N GLU A 16 5.08 -31.41 10.27
CA GLU A 16 6.39 -30.85 10.62
C GLU A 16 7.12 -30.48 9.32
N LEU A 17 6.99 -29.21 8.92
CA LEU A 17 7.61 -28.67 7.72
C LEU A 17 9.10 -28.37 8.01
N SER A 18 9.96 -29.37 7.83
CA SER A 18 11.42 -29.17 7.93
C SER A 18 11.96 -28.52 6.65
N LEU A 19 12.35 -27.24 6.72
CA LEU A 19 13.03 -26.56 5.63
C LEU A 19 14.53 -26.90 5.63
N PRO A 20 15.18 -27.09 4.47
CA PRO A 20 16.63 -27.20 4.40
C PRO A 20 17.33 -25.96 5.00
N GLU A 21 18.47 -26.18 5.66
CA GLU A 21 19.21 -25.14 6.40
C GLU A 21 19.67 -23.96 5.52
N CYS A 22 19.83 -24.18 4.21
CA CYS A 22 20.15 -23.14 3.24
C CYS A 22 19.03 -22.10 3.05
N PHE A 23 17.78 -22.41 3.40
CA PHE A 23 16.67 -21.43 3.39
C PHE A 23 16.62 -20.57 4.65
N LEU A 24 17.33 -20.95 5.72
CA LEU A 24 17.29 -20.28 7.04
C LEU A 24 18.51 -19.37 7.28
N THR A 25 19.55 -19.50 6.48
CA THR A 25 20.89 -18.96 6.75
C THR A 25 21.13 -17.54 6.21
N GLN A 26 20.16 -16.95 5.49
CA GLN A 26 20.29 -15.61 4.91
C GLN A 26 19.17 -14.72 5.43
N GLN A 27 19.51 -13.67 6.17
CA GLN A 27 18.54 -12.62 6.47
C GLN A 27 18.08 -11.99 5.14
N PRO A 28 16.77 -11.95 4.85
CA PRO A 28 16.29 -11.35 3.62
C PRO A 28 16.72 -9.88 3.55
N PRO A 29 17.13 -9.38 2.37
CA PRO A 29 17.34 -7.95 2.18
C PRO A 29 16.08 -7.16 2.52
N ARG A 30 16.25 -5.96 3.09
CA ARG A 30 15.12 -5.05 3.29
C ARG A 30 14.48 -4.72 1.94
N LEU A 31 13.15 -4.75 1.90
CA LEU A 31 12.40 -4.40 0.69
C LEU A 31 12.65 -2.94 0.31
N GLN A 32 12.97 -2.72 -0.96
CA GLN A 32 13.20 -1.38 -1.52
C GLN A 32 12.02 -1.00 -2.42
N PRO A 33 11.49 0.24 -2.33
CA PRO A 33 10.37 0.70 -3.16
C PRO A 33 10.60 0.47 -4.65
N GLN A 34 11.81 0.76 -5.16
CA GLN A 34 12.13 0.64 -6.59
C GLN A 34 11.99 -0.79 -7.14
N LEU A 35 12.04 -1.81 -6.29
CA LEU A 35 11.87 -3.20 -6.71
C LEU A 35 10.42 -3.48 -7.10
N LEU A 36 9.45 -2.84 -6.43
CA LEU A 36 8.03 -3.09 -6.65
C LEU A 36 7.56 -2.62 -8.03
N ASN A 37 8.24 -1.63 -8.62
CA ASN A 37 8.03 -1.19 -9.99
C ASN A 37 8.19 -2.33 -11.01
N ARG A 38 8.92 -3.40 -10.65
CA ARG A 38 9.14 -4.58 -11.50
C ARG A 38 8.14 -5.71 -11.23
N PHE A 39 7.33 -5.60 -10.19
CA PHE A 39 6.38 -6.64 -9.82
C PHE A 39 5.12 -6.59 -10.67
N GLN A 40 4.52 -7.77 -10.88
CA GLN A 40 3.21 -7.90 -11.52
C GLN A 40 2.11 -7.46 -10.55
N LEU A 41 0.91 -7.19 -11.09
CA LEU A 41 -0.22 -6.73 -10.28
C LEU A 41 -0.61 -7.76 -9.21
N GLU A 42 -0.67 -9.06 -9.52
CA GLU A 42 -0.96 -10.09 -8.50
C GLU A 42 0.05 -10.05 -7.34
N THR A 43 1.33 -9.84 -7.63
CA THR A 43 2.37 -9.74 -6.59
C THR A 43 2.22 -8.47 -5.75
N LEU A 44 1.83 -7.35 -6.35
CA LEU A 44 1.56 -6.12 -5.61
C LEU A 44 0.33 -6.28 -4.70
N PHE A 45 -0.73 -6.91 -5.18
CA PHE A 45 -1.88 -7.24 -4.34
C PHE A 45 -1.49 -8.18 -3.20
N TYR A 46 -0.68 -9.21 -3.48
CA TYR A 46 -0.14 -10.09 -2.46
C TYR A 46 0.63 -9.32 -1.40
N ALA A 47 1.56 -8.46 -1.81
CA ALA A 47 2.35 -7.65 -0.90
C ALA A 47 1.48 -6.75 -0.02
N PHE A 48 0.47 -6.11 -0.61
CA PHE A 48 -0.46 -5.24 0.13
C PHE A 48 -1.28 -5.98 1.20
N TYR A 49 -1.78 -7.18 0.89
CA TYR A 49 -2.63 -7.94 1.82
C TYR A 49 -1.85 -8.85 2.79
N SER A 50 -0.62 -9.26 2.46
CA SER A 50 0.19 -10.16 3.30
C SER A 50 1.10 -9.44 4.31
N MET A 51 1.31 -8.13 4.17
CA MET A 51 2.21 -7.35 5.03
C MET A 51 1.51 -6.17 5.75
N PRO A 52 0.42 -6.40 6.50
CA PRO A 52 -0.30 -5.32 7.16
C PRO A 52 0.58 -4.57 8.19
N GLY A 53 0.66 -3.24 8.04
CA GLY A 53 1.45 -2.39 8.95
C GLY A 53 2.95 -2.34 8.66
N ASP A 54 3.43 -3.02 7.63
CA ASP A 54 4.83 -2.99 7.19
C ASP A 54 5.03 -1.95 6.06
N GLU A 55 6.29 -1.54 5.85
CA GLU A 55 6.71 -0.74 4.70
C GLU A 55 6.32 -1.40 3.37
N GLY A 56 6.37 -2.73 3.29
CA GLY A 56 5.99 -3.48 2.10
C GLY A 56 4.55 -3.21 1.63
N GLN A 57 3.61 -3.02 2.57
CA GLN A 57 2.23 -2.67 2.23
C GLN A 57 2.13 -1.24 1.68
N LEU A 58 2.87 -0.29 2.28
CA LEU A 58 2.89 1.10 1.81
C LEU A 58 3.47 1.19 0.39
N TYR A 59 4.59 0.51 0.13
CA TYR A 59 5.22 0.52 -1.18
C TYR A 59 4.32 -0.15 -2.24
N ALA A 60 3.64 -1.25 -1.89
CA ALA A 60 2.73 -1.91 -2.81
C ALA A 60 1.52 -1.04 -3.16
N ALA A 61 0.94 -0.38 -2.15
CA ALA A 61 -0.14 0.58 -2.37
C ALA A 61 0.31 1.73 -3.28
N GLU A 62 1.49 2.31 -3.02
CA GLU A 62 2.04 3.39 -3.85
C GLU A 62 2.20 2.98 -5.31
N GLU A 63 2.76 1.81 -5.56
CA GLU A 63 2.94 1.33 -6.93
C GLU A 63 1.61 0.99 -7.62
N LEU A 64 0.62 0.48 -6.87
CA LEU A 64 -0.75 0.29 -7.39
C LEU A 64 -1.38 1.64 -7.78
N TYR A 65 -1.24 2.68 -6.95
CA TYR A 65 -1.70 4.04 -7.30
C TYR A 65 -1.00 4.59 -8.53
N ASN A 66 0.32 4.42 -8.65
CA ASN A 66 1.08 4.84 -9.83
C ASN A 66 0.57 4.15 -11.10
N ARG A 67 -0.02 2.96 -10.98
CA ARG A 67 -0.64 2.19 -12.06
C ARG A 67 -2.15 2.42 -12.21
N GLY A 68 -2.70 3.45 -11.56
CA GLY A 68 -4.10 3.84 -11.71
C GLY A 68 -5.10 3.00 -10.91
N TRP A 69 -4.63 2.22 -9.93
CA TRP A 69 -5.50 1.50 -9.02
C TRP A 69 -5.87 2.37 -7.81
N LEU A 70 -7.14 2.31 -7.40
CA LEU A 70 -7.71 3.02 -6.26
C LEU A 70 -8.19 2.00 -5.23
N TYR A 71 -7.88 2.25 -3.96
CA TYR A 71 -8.33 1.37 -2.88
C TYR A 71 -9.69 1.84 -2.35
N HIS A 72 -10.66 0.94 -2.29
CA HIS A 72 -11.96 1.19 -1.68
C HIS A 72 -11.92 0.85 -0.19
N LYS A 73 -12.14 1.85 0.67
CA LYS A 73 -11.90 1.77 2.13
C LYS A 73 -12.77 0.73 2.83
N GLU A 74 -14.08 0.77 2.54
CA GLU A 74 -15.05 -0.09 3.22
C GLU A 74 -15.02 -1.54 2.69
N HIS A 75 -15.12 -1.71 1.37
CA HIS A 75 -15.08 -3.03 0.74
C HIS A 75 -13.69 -3.68 0.71
N LYS A 76 -12.62 -2.93 1.02
CA LYS A 76 -11.24 -3.41 1.04
C LYS A 76 -10.83 -4.11 -0.26
N LEU A 77 -11.08 -3.43 -1.38
CA LEU A 77 -10.79 -3.93 -2.74
C LEU A 77 -10.09 -2.87 -3.56
N TRP A 78 -9.42 -3.32 -4.63
CA TRP A 78 -8.72 -2.43 -5.57
C TRP A 78 -9.53 -2.27 -6.85
N LEU A 79 -9.61 -1.02 -7.35
CA LEU A 79 -10.38 -0.63 -8.52
C LEU A 79 -9.48 0.09 -9.54
N ALA A 80 -9.58 -0.24 -10.81
CA ALA A 80 -8.96 0.55 -11.88
C ALA A 80 -9.97 0.74 -13.01
N ARG A 81 -9.94 1.90 -13.67
CA ARG A 81 -10.80 2.12 -14.85
C ARG A 81 -10.35 1.18 -15.97
N VAL A 82 -11.30 0.67 -16.74
CA VAL A 82 -10.98 -0.11 -17.94
C VAL A 82 -10.55 0.85 -19.04
N ASP A 83 -9.36 0.64 -19.61
CA ASP A 83 -8.82 1.46 -20.69
C ASP A 83 -9.77 1.50 -21.90
N GLY A 84 -9.87 2.67 -22.52
CA GLY A 84 -10.76 2.89 -23.67
C GLY A 84 -12.25 2.90 -23.33
N SER A 85 -12.64 2.78 -22.05
CA SER A 85 -14.03 2.88 -21.62
C SER A 85 -14.30 4.23 -20.92
N PRO A 86 -15.03 5.17 -21.55
CA PRO A 86 -15.41 6.41 -20.89
C PRO A 86 -16.45 6.13 -19.80
N PRO A 87 -16.52 6.96 -18.74
CA PRO A 87 -17.62 6.90 -17.79
C PRO A 87 -18.96 7.08 -18.49
N VAL A 88 -19.94 6.27 -18.12
CA VAL A 88 -21.34 6.41 -18.52
C VAL A 88 -21.94 7.66 -17.87
N GLU A 89 -21.52 7.96 -16.65
CA GLU A 89 -21.96 9.12 -15.89
C GLU A 89 -20.83 9.58 -14.98
N LYS A 90 -20.67 10.89 -14.84
CA LYS A 90 -19.66 11.47 -13.97
C LYS A 90 -20.18 12.75 -13.34
N THR A 91 -20.10 12.84 -12.02
CA THR A 91 -20.47 14.01 -11.24
C THR A 91 -19.29 14.44 -10.38
N THR A 92 -19.48 15.42 -9.50
CA THR A 92 -18.48 15.81 -8.49
C THR A 92 -18.39 14.81 -7.33
N ALA A 93 -19.41 13.97 -7.14
CA ALA A 93 -19.49 13.03 -6.01
C ALA A 93 -19.14 11.59 -6.40
N PHE A 94 -19.49 11.17 -7.61
CA PHE A 94 -19.31 9.80 -8.06
C PHE A 94 -19.10 9.71 -9.58
N GLU A 95 -18.70 8.52 -10.04
CA GLU A 95 -18.79 8.13 -11.44
C GLU A 95 -19.35 6.73 -11.62
N ARG A 96 -19.97 6.50 -12.77
CA ARG A 96 -20.48 5.20 -13.18
C ARG A 96 -19.80 4.80 -14.48
N GLY A 97 -19.21 3.61 -14.53
CA GLY A 97 -18.41 3.18 -15.68
C GLY A 97 -17.96 1.72 -15.59
N SER A 98 -16.97 1.38 -16.41
CA SER A 98 -16.38 0.03 -16.44
C SER A 98 -15.08 0.01 -15.65
N PHE A 99 -14.98 -0.90 -14.69
CA PHE A 99 -13.83 -1.02 -13.80
C PHE A 99 -13.31 -2.45 -13.74
N TRP A 100 -11.99 -2.58 -13.65
CA TRP A 100 -11.35 -3.76 -13.10
C TRP A 100 -11.47 -3.72 -11.59
N VAL A 101 -11.92 -4.81 -11.00
CA VAL A 101 -12.02 -4.99 -9.55
C VAL A 101 -11.17 -6.17 -9.15
N PHE A 102 -10.24 -5.98 -8.22
CA PHE A 102 -9.50 -7.05 -7.59
C PHE A 102 -10.01 -7.27 -6.17
N ASP A 103 -10.47 -8.48 -5.89
CA ASP A 103 -11.03 -8.90 -4.61
C ASP A 103 -10.10 -9.95 -3.96
N SER A 104 -9.62 -9.64 -2.75
CA SER A 104 -8.70 -10.52 -2.01
C SER A 104 -9.36 -11.79 -1.50
N SER A 105 -10.69 -11.83 -1.33
CA SER A 105 -11.42 -13.01 -0.87
C SER A 105 -11.48 -14.11 -1.93
N THR A 106 -11.54 -13.72 -3.21
CA THR A 106 -11.56 -14.65 -4.36
C THR A 106 -10.22 -14.75 -5.05
N TRP A 107 -9.30 -13.82 -4.78
CA TRP A 107 -8.01 -13.69 -5.45
C TRP A 107 -8.12 -13.58 -6.97
N GLN A 108 -9.16 -12.87 -7.44
CA GLN A 108 -9.46 -12.71 -8.86
C GLN A 108 -9.61 -11.24 -9.23
N ARG A 109 -9.21 -10.91 -10.46
CA ARG A 109 -9.54 -9.64 -11.10
C ARG A 109 -10.70 -9.83 -12.06
N ALA A 110 -11.79 -9.12 -11.83
CA ALA A 110 -12.99 -9.18 -12.66
C ALA A 110 -13.32 -7.80 -13.25
N ARG A 111 -13.82 -7.78 -14.49
CA ARG A 111 -14.42 -6.58 -15.08
C ARG A 111 -15.84 -6.42 -14.54
N LYS A 112 -16.18 -5.21 -14.10
CA LYS A 112 -17.55 -4.81 -13.74
C LYS A 112 -17.94 -3.60 -14.56
N ASP A 113 -18.91 -3.78 -15.45
CA ASP A 113 -19.54 -2.69 -16.20
C ASP A 113 -20.64 -2.03 -15.34
N ASN A 114 -20.96 -0.76 -15.63
CA ASN A 114 -21.94 0.04 -14.88
C ASN A 114 -21.68 0.11 -13.36
N PHE A 115 -20.44 -0.06 -12.92
CA PHE A 115 -20.06 0.07 -11.52
C PHE A 115 -20.09 1.54 -11.10
N VAL A 116 -20.67 1.83 -9.94
CA VAL A 116 -20.74 3.17 -9.34
C VAL A 116 -19.61 3.32 -8.33
N LEU A 117 -18.65 4.18 -8.63
CA LEU A 117 -17.56 4.57 -7.75
C LEU A 117 -17.87 5.90 -7.08
N SER A 118 -18.14 5.87 -5.78
CA SER A 118 -18.22 7.08 -4.96
C SER A 118 -16.81 7.57 -4.62
N TYR A 119 -16.54 8.86 -4.82
CA TYR A 119 -15.19 9.40 -4.62
C TYR A 119 -14.79 9.52 -3.14
N ASP A 120 -15.77 9.60 -2.24
CA ASP A 120 -15.54 9.57 -0.79
C ASP A 120 -15.20 8.17 -0.26
N ALA A 121 -15.55 7.11 -1.00
CA ALA A 121 -15.35 5.72 -0.60
C ALA A 121 -13.94 5.19 -0.93
N VAL A 122 -13.21 5.87 -1.83
CA VAL A 122 -11.81 5.57 -2.15
C VAL A 122 -10.85 6.33 -1.26
N GLU A 123 -9.66 5.75 -1.08
CA GLU A 123 -8.54 6.45 -0.46
C GLU A 123 -8.03 7.58 -1.35
N VAL A 124 -7.80 8.74 -0.73
CA VAL A 124 -7.18 9.88 -1.40
C VAL A 124 -5.69 9.78 -1.15
N ARG A 125 -4.90 9.53 -2.21
CA ARG A 125 -3.45 9.70 -2.11
C ARG A 125 -3.17 11.16 -1.72
N PRO A 126 -2.42 11.43 -0.63
CA PRO A 126 -1.82 12.75 -0.46
C PRO A 126 -0.95 12.99 -1.69
N SER A 127 -1.36 13.90 -2.57
CA SER A 127 -0.63 14.13 -3.82
C SER A 127 0.83 14.44 -3.51
N ALA A 128 1.76 14.10 -4.41
CA ALA A 128 3.16 14.48 -4.25
C ALA A 128 3.31 16.00 -4.00
N ALA A 129 2.40 16.82 -4.56
CA ALA A 129 2.31 18.25 -4.27
C ALA A 129 1.87 18.55 -2.81
N ALA A 130 0.91 17.80 -2.26
CA ALA A 130 0.52 17.93 -0.86
C ALA A 130 1.64 17.49 0.10
N GLN A 131 2.40 16.46 -0.26
CA GLN A 131 3.56 15.99 0.51
C GLN A 131 4.72 16.98 0.45
N ALA A 132 5.00 17.55 -0.74
CA ALA A 132 6.00 18.61 -0.90
C ALA A 132 5.62 19.90 -0.14
N ALA A 133 4.34 20.29 -0.20
CA ALA A 133 3.82 21.43 0.56
C ALA A 133 3.91 21.19 2.08
N ALA A 134 3.61 19.98 2.56
CA ALA A 134 3.76 19.62 3.97
C ALA A 134 5.23 19.65 4.41
N ALA A 135 6.15 19.12 3.60
CA ALA A 135 7.59 19.18 3.89
C ALA A 135 8.14 20.61 3.91
N GLN A 136 7.69 21.47 2.98
CA GLN A 136 8.06 22.89 2.95
C GLN A 136 7.45 23.67 4.14
N ALA A 137 6.22 23.38 4.54
CA ALA A 137 5.61 23.96 5.73
C ALA A 137 6.35 23.55 7.03
N GLN A 138 6.80 22.29 7.12
CA GLN A 138 7.62 21.82 8.23
C GLN A 138 9.01 22.47 8.25
N ALA A 139 9.65 22.65 7.10
CA ALA A 139 10.93 23.37 7.00
C ALA A 139 10.81 24.86 7.38
N ALA A 140 9.70 25.51 7.02
CA ALA A 140 9.44 26.91 7.38
C ALA A 140 9.17 27.13 8.87
N SER A 141 8.82 26.07 9.61
CA SER A 141 8.65 26.12 11.07
C SER A 141 9.97 25.97 11.86
N GLN A 142 11.06 25.57 11.19
CA GLN A 142 12.40 25.58 11.78
C GLN A 142 12.97 26.99 11.62
N GLY A 143 12.96 27.75 12.72
CA GLY A 143 13.51 29.11 12.76
C GLY A 143 14.96 29.17 12.26
N PRO A 144 15.44 30.35 11.86
CA PRO A 144 16.78 30.50 11.28
C PRO A 144 17.86 29.92 12.19
N PRO A 145 18.93 29.33 11.63
CA PRO A 145 20.03 28.80 12.43
C PRO A 145 20.60 29.94 13.29
N VAL A 146 20.57 29.75 14.61
CA VAL A 146 21.18 30.66 15.58
C VAL A 146 22.68 30.66 15.28
N GLN A 147 23.18 31.74 14.67
CA GLN A 147 24.61 31.88 14.42
C GLN A 147 25.33 31.93 15.77
N PRO A 148 26.37 31.11 15.99
CA PRO A 148 27.19 31.24 17.18
C PRO A 148 27.92 32.59 17.11
N THR A 149 27.54 33.51 18.00
CA THR A 149 28.23 34.78 18.19
C THR A 149 29.61 34.49 18.77
N HIS A 150 30.65 34.54 17.94
CA HIS A 150 32.02 34.53 18.42
C HIS A 150 32.34 35.87 19.13
N PRO A 151 32.85 35.86 20.37
CA PRO A 151 33.33 37.09 21.00
C PRO A 151 34.59 37.57 20.29
N GLY A 152 34.57 38.85 19.88
CA GLY A 152 35.66 39.49 19.15
C GLY A 152 36.97 39.48 19.95
N HIS A 153 38.05 39.08 19.28
CA HIS A 153 39.41 39.31 19.74
C HIS A 153 39.89 40.67 19.20
N PRO A 154 40.53 41.52 20.02
CA PRO A 154 40.96 42.84 19.62
C PRO A 154 42.13 42.79 18.62
N ALA A 155 42.11 43.75 17.69
CA ALA A 155 43.16 43.97 16.71
C ALA A 155 44.49 44.31 17.40
N ALA A 156 45.53 43.54 17.11
CA ALA A 156 46.90 43.95 17.35
C ALA A 156 47.33 44.92 16.26
N VAL A 157 47.62 46.16 16.67
CA VAL A 157 48.33 47.16 15.87
C VAL A 157 49.82 46.76 15.85
N GLN A 158 50.38 46.86 14.64
CA GLN A 158 51.79 46.84 14.19
C GLN A 158 52.90 46.62 15.23
#